data_AF-A0A433TFZ7-F1
#
_entry.id   AF-A0A433TFZ7-F1
#
_cell.length_a   1.000
_cell.length_b   1.000
_cell.length_c   1.000
_cell.angle_alpha   90.00
_cell.angle_beta   90.00
_cell.angle_gamma   90.00
#
_symmetry.space_group_name_H-M   'P 1'
#
loop_
_entity.id
_entity.type
_entity.pdbx_description
1 polymer ?
#
loop_
_entity_poly.entity_id
_entity_poly.type
_entity_poly.pdbx_seq_one_letter_code
_entity_poly.pdbx_strand_id
1 'polypeptide(L)'
;MNTLPVSPTEIHLKWQAPLQGHVTRYHIRYWRPGRKEKQSAWVTGNFRNYVAGSLRKGSTYRFEIIPYNGAIPGTTSVMFASTPGDTPDGPPLNISLKAVNSS
;
A
#
# COMPACT_ATOMS: atom_id res chain seq x y z
N MET A 1 4.17 -6.99 2.56
CA MET A 1 3.63 -5.61 2.52
C MET A 1 2.41 -5.58 3.41
N ASN A 2 2.22 -4.52 4.19
CA ASN A 2 1.14 -4.37 5.15
C ASN A 2 0.53 -2.98 4.97
N THR A 3 -0.78 -2.87 5.20
CA THR A 3 -1.53 -1.63 5.08
C THR A 3 -2.35 -1.42 6.34
N LEU A 4 -2.43 -0.18 6.79
CA LEU A 4 -3.23 0.21 7.95
C LEU A 4 -4.00 1.49 7.61
N PRO A 5 -5.34 1.52 7.72
CA PRO A 5 -6.07 2.77 7.61
C PRO A 5 -5.68 3.70 8.77
N VAL A 6 -5.25 4.91 8.46
CA VAL A 6 -4.89 5.93 9.47
C VAL A 6 -6.08 6.84 9.73
N SER A 7 -6.83 7.17 8.68
CA SER A 7 -8.03 7.99 8.73
C SER A 7 -9.00 7.58 7.62
N PRO A 8 -10.23 8.11 7.59
CA PRO A 8 -11.19 7.85 6.51
C PRO A 8 -10.67 8.26 5.12
N THR A 9 -9.59 9.02 5.03
CA THR A 9 -9.02 9.50 3.77
C THR A 9 -7.55 9.13 3.59
N GLU A 10 -6.99 8.31 4.49
CA GLU A 10 -5.57 7.97 4.50
C GLU A 10 -5.29 6.50 4.84
N ILE A 11 -4.37 5.89 4.09
CA ILE A 11 -3.89 4.53 4.35
C ILE A 11 -2.36 4.55 4.42
N HIS A 12 -1.81 4.04 5.52
CA HIS A 12 -0.37 3.86 5.72
C HIS A 12 0.07 2.52 5.13
N LEU A 13 0.98 2.59 4.18
CA LEU A 13 1.64 1.46 3.55
C LEU A 13 2.98 1.21 4.23
N LYS A 14 3.27 -0.04 4.58
CA LYS A 14 4.58 -0.51 5.04
C LYS A 14 5.02 -1.72 4.24
N TRP A 15 6.29 -1.79 3.86
CA TRP A 15 6.83 -2.89 3.08
C TRP A 15 8.24 -3.26 3.51
N GLN A 16 8.70 -4.42 3.03
CA GLN A 16 10.07 -4.88 3.23
C GLN A 16 10.85 -4.67 1.93
N ALA A 17 12.16 -4.49 2.05
CA ALA A 17 13.04 -4.50 0.88
C ALA A 17 13.04 -5.89 0.23
N PRO A 18 13.22 -5.98 -1.10
CA PRO A 18 13.42 -7.28 -1.75
C PRO A 18 14.66 -7.98 -1.18
N LEU A 19 14.61 -9.32 -1.13
CA LEU A 19 15.70 -10.15 -0.59
C LEU A 19 17.00 -10.02 -1.40
N GLN A 20 16.89 -9.68 -2.69
CA GLN A 20 18.00 -9.55 -3.61
C GLN A 20 17.89 -8.26 -4.40
N GLY A 21 19.04 -7.68 -4.73
CA GLY A 21 19.15 -6.47 -5.53
C GLY A 21 19.17 -5.17 -4.72
N HIS A 22 19.77 -4.14 -5.31
CA HIS A 22 19.81 -2.80 -4.75
C HIS A 22 18.56 -2.01 -5.16
N VAL A 23 17.96 -1.26 -4.24
CA VAL A 23 16.80 -0.41 -4.52
C VAL A 23 17.19 1.05 -4.37
N THR A 24 17.10 1.82 -5.45
CA THR A 24 17.32 3.27 -5.43
C THR A 24 16.03 4.03 -5.09
N ARG A 25 14.87 3.53 -5.53
CA ARG A 25 13.55 4.13 -5.28
C ARG A 25 12.41 3.12 -5.41
N TYR A 26 11.27 3.46 -4.85
CA TYR A 26 10.01 2.75 -5.00
C TYR A 26 9.01 3.62 -5.76
N HIS A 27 8.29 3.01 -6.70
CA HIS A 27 7.11 3.59 -7.32
C HIS A 27 5.86 3.04 -6.61
N ILE A 28 5.15 3.92 -5.91
CA ILE A 28 3.88 3.59 -5.27
C ILE A 28 2.78 4.01 -6.24
N ARG A 29 1.85 3.11 -6.54
CA ARG A 29 0.68 3.38 -7.37
C ARG A 29 -0.57 2.91 -6.65
N TYR A 30 -1.63 3.70 -6.71
CA TYR A 30 -2.87 3.34 -6.04
C TYR A 30 -4.10 3.92 -6.73
N TRP A 31 -5.16 3.13 -6.76
CA TRP A 31 -6.41 3.49 -7.41
C TRP A 31 -7.57 2.63 -6.91
N ARG A 32 -8.80 3.08 -7.15
CA ARG A 32 -9.99 2.27 -6.93
C ARG A 32 -10.20 1.32 -8.11
N PRO A 33 -10.38 0.01 -7.91
CA PRO A 33 -10.70 -0.92 -8.99
C PRO A 33 -11.87 -0.43 -9.84
N GLY A 34 -11.78 -0.62 -11.16
CA GLY A 34 -12.80 -0.14 -12.11
C GLY A 34 -12.78 1.37 -12.38
N ARG A 35 -11.86 2.14 -11.78
CA ARG A 35 -11.64 3.56 -12.11
C ARG A 35 -10.43 3.72 -13.03
N LYS A 36 -10.53 4.68 -13.97
CA LYS A 36 -9.44 5.03 -14.91
C LYS A 36 -8.32 5.82 -14.23
N GLU A 37 -8.68 6.65 -13.25
CA GLU A 37 -7.75 7.51 -12.52
C GLU A 37 -6.84 6.69 -11.61
N LYS A 38 -5.53 6.95 -11.71
CA LYS A 38 -4.49 6.34 -10.88
C LYS A 38 -3.67 7.44 -10.23
N GLN A 39 -3.42 7.29 -8.94
CA GLN A 39 -2.51 8.15 -8.19
C GLN A 39 -1.18 7.42 -8.00
N SER A 40 -0.09 8.17 -7.90
CA SER A 40 1.24 7.60 -7.76
C SER A 40 2.22 8.55 -7.08
N ALA A 41 3.23 7.98 -6.44
CA ALA A 41 4.32 8.70 -5.81
C ALA A 41 5.65 7.94 -5.94
N TRP A 42 6.75 8.68 -5.91
CA TRP A 42 8.10 8.13 -5.82
C TRP A 42 8.65 8.31 -4.42
N VAL A 43 9.26 7.25 -3.88
CA VAL A 43 9.84 7.23 -2.55
C VAL A 43 11.28 6.71 -2.65
N THR A 44 12.22 7.35 -1.95
CA THR A 44 13.63 6.93 -1.97
C THR A 44 13.80 5.53 -1.37
N GLY A 45 14.75 4.74 -1.89
CA GLY A 45 14.93 3.32 -1.55
C GLY A 45 15.27 3.03 -0.08
N ASN A 46 15.69 4.04 0.68
CA ASN A 46 15.91 3.95 2.13
C ASN A 46 14.62 4.05 2.96
N PHE A 47 13.48 4.40 2.36
CA PHE A 47 12.19 4.40 3.04
C PHE A 47 11.43 3.09 2.79
N ARG A 48 10.71 2.67 3.83
CA ARG A 48 9.92 1.42 3.85
C ARG A 48 8.45 1.67 4.18
N ASN A 49 8.03 2.92 4.12
CA ASN A 49 6.69 3.36 4.43
C ASN A 49 6.26 4.56 3.58
N TYR A 50 4.95 4.72 3.41
CA TYR A 50 4.31 5.82 2.71
C TYR A 50 2.87 5.98 3.18
N VAL A 51 2.38 7.20 3.32
CA VAL A 51 0.97 7.49 3.63
C VAL A 51 0.28 7.95 2.35
N ALA A 52 -0.66 7.13 1.86
CA ALA A 52 -1.51 7.51 0.74
C ALA A 52 -2.68 8.34 1.27
N GLY A 53 -2.68 9.63 0.94
CA GLY A 53 -3.73 10.57 1.32
C GLY A 53 -4.72 10.89 0.20
N SER A 54 -5.64 11.81 0.47
CA SER A 54 -6.69 12.25 -0.46
C SER A 54 -7.53 11.08 -1.01
N LEU A 55 -7.71 10.04 -0.20
CA LEU A 55 -8.52 8.88 -0.54
C LEU A 55 -10.00 9.17 -0.28
N ARG A 56 -10.88 8.48 -0.99
CA ARG A 56 -12.32 8.57 -0.79
C ARG A 56 -12.72 7.61 0.34
N LYS A 57 -13.45 8.14 1.34
CA LYS A 57 -14.01 7.38 2.46
C LYS A 57 -14.79 6.15 2.00
N GLY A 58 -14.81 5.12 2.85
CA GLY A 58 -15.55 3.87 2.60
C GLY A 58 -15.22 3.17 1.28
N SER A 59 -14.03 3.38 0.70
CA SER A 59 -13.66 2.83 -0.61
C SER A 59 -12.47 1.87 -0.51
N THR A 60 -12.51 0.81 -1.33
CA THR A 60 -11.39 -0.11 -1.52
C THR A 60 -10.43 0.40 -2.58
N TYR A 61 -9.14 0.38 -2.26
CA TYR A 61 -8.05 0.75 -3.14
C TYR A 61 -7.13 -0.45 -3.40
N ARG A 62 -6.63 -0.55 -4.64
CA ARG A 62 -5.51 -1.40 -5.02
C ARG A 62 -4.24 -0.60 -4.91
N PHE A 63 -3.26 -1.13 -4.17
CA PHE A 63 -1.94 -0.56 -3.99
C PHE A 63 -0.92 -1.45 -4.69
N GLU A 64 -0.01 -0.82 -5.44
CA GLU A 64 1.18 -1.46 -6.00
C GLU A 64 2.43 -0.75 -5.52
N ILE A 65 3.45 -1.53 -5.16
CA ILE A 65 4.78 -1.03 -4.83
C ILE A 65 5.78 -1.72 -5.74
N ILE A 66 6.49 -0.93 -6.53
CA ILE A 66 7.47 -1.42 -7.51
C ILE A 66 8.85 -0.92 -7.07
N PRO A 67 9.77 -1.80 -6.67
CA PRO A 67 11.16 -1.40 -6.43
C PRO A 67 11.85 -1.09 -7.75
N TYR A 68 12.74 -0.09 -7.76
CA TYR A 68 13.58 0.25 -8.90
C TYR A 68 15.06 0.23 -8.51
N ASN A 69 15.89 -0.33 -9.37
CA ASN A 69 17.35 -0.16 -9.36
C ASN A 69 17.74 0.75 -10.53
N GLY A 70 17.79 2.06 -10.27
CA GLY A 70 17.93 3.06 -11.33
C GLY A 70 16.70 3.10 -12.25
N ALA A 71 16.87 2.66 -13.50
CA ALA A 71 15.80 2.55 -14.50
C ALA A 71 15.14 1.16 -14.54
N ILE A 72 15.70 0.17 -13.87
CA ILE A 72 15.25 -1.23 -13.94
C ILE A 72 14.16 -1.46 -12.88
N PRO A 73 12.92 -1.80 -13.26
CA PRO A 73 11.88 -2.20 -12.31
C PRO A 73 12.12 -3.62 -11.81
N GLY A 74 11.86 -3.86 -10.53
CA GLY A 74 11.84 -5.17 -9.91
C GLY A 74 10.43 -5.72 -9.68
N THR A 75 10.31 -6.73 -8.83
CA THR A 75 9.04 -7.43 -8.57
C THR A 75 8.01 -6.53 -7.88
N THR A 76 6.85 -6.37 -8.51
CA THR A 76 5.73 -5.59 -7.97
C THR A 76 5.05 -6.32 -6.82
N SER A 77 4.89 -5.65 -5.68
CA SER A 77 4.02 -6.09 -4.59
C SER A 77 2.65 -5.45 -4.73
N VAL A 78 1.58 -6.25 -4.60
CA VAL A 78 0.18 -5.78 -4.72
C VAL A 78 -0.57 -6.05 -3.42
N MET A 79 -1.36 -5.08 -2.97
CA MET A 79 -2.26 -5.23 -1.82
C MET A 79 -3.58 -4.49 -2.06
N PHE A 80 -4.63 -4.91 -1.35
CA PHE A 80 -5.90 -4.21 -1.31
C PHE A 80 -6.16 -3.72 0.11
N ALA A 81 -6.63 -2.49 0.25
CA ALA A 81 -6.99 -1.92 1.54
C ALA A 81 -8.15 -0.94 1.39
N SER A 82 -8.95 -0.82 2.44
CA SER A 82 -10.15 0.02 2.44
C SER A 82 -10.04 1.11 3.47
N THR A 83 -10.51 2.30 3.12
CA THR A 83 -10.66 3.41 4.07
C THR A 83 -11.93 3.22 4.91
N PRO A 84 -11.92 3.58 6.21
CA PRO A 84 -13.13 3.66 7.03
C PRO A 84 -14.21 4.58 6.41
N GLY A 85 -15.47 4.32 6.73
CA GLY A 85 -16.60 5.19 6.38
C GLY A 85 -16.82 6.33 7.40
N ASP A 86 -17.91 7.09 7.24
CA ASP A 86 -18.30 8.17 8.16
C ASP A 86 -18.92 7.68 9.49
N THR A 87 -19.29 6.40 9.59
CA THR A 87 -19.75 5.77 10.84
C THR A 87 -18.73 4.73 11.30
N PRO A 88 -18.11 4.89 12.48
CA PRO A 88 -17.29 3.85 13.09
C PRO A 88 -18.21 2.88 13.84
N ASP A 89 -18.84 1.93 13.16
CA ASP A 89 -19.64 0.88 13.83
C ASP A 89 -18.76 -0.24 14.42
N GLY A 90 -17.67 0.15 15.07
CA GLY A 90 -16.75 -0.75 15.76
C GLY A 90 -15.27 -0.36 15.61
N PRO A 91 -14.42 -0.85 16.53
CA PRO A 91 -12.98 -0.57 16.49
C PRO A 91 -12.40 -1.01 15.15
N PRO A 92 -11.36 -0.33 14.63
CA PRO A 92 -10.77 -0.67 13.35
C PRO A 92 -10.34 -2.15 13.39
N LEU A 93 -10.97 -2.98 12.57
CA LEU A 93 -10.57 -4.38 12.40
C LEU A 93 -9.17 -4.36 11.76
N ASN A 94 -8.14 -4.41 12.60
CA ASN A 94 -6.81 -4.82 12.20
C ASN A 94 -6.89 -6.29 11.81
N ILE A 95 -7.33 -6.59 10.59
CA ILE A 95 -7.16 -7.92 10.01
C ILE A 95 -5.69 -8.05 9.65
N SER A 96 -4.87 -8.37 10.66
CA SER A 96 -3.56 -8.93 10.44
C SER A 96 -3.81 -10.31 9.82
N LEU A 97 -3.82 -10.37 8.48
CA LEU A 97 -3.62 -11.62 7.75
C LEU A 97 -2.19 -12.08 8.06
N LYS A 98 -2.03 -12.70 9.24
CA LYS A 98 -0.91 -13.58 9.48
C LYS A 98 -1.16 -14.81 8.61
N ALA A 99 -0.38 -14.90 7.55
CA ALA A 99 -0.19 -16.18 6.90
C ALA A 99 0.37 -17.21 7.90
N VAL A 100 0.04 -18.47 7.59
CA VAL A 100 0.61 -19.76 8.00
C VAL A 100 0.14 -20.40 9.32
N ASN A 101 -0.60 -21.51 9.17
CA ASN A 101 -0.24 -22.75 9.86
C ASN A 101 -0.11 -23.85 8.80
N SER A 102 1.12 -24.14 8.39
CA SER A 102 1.50 -25.43 7.82
C SER A 102 2.03 -26.25 8.99
N SER A 103 1.28 -27.26 9.40
CA SER A 103 1.78 -28.38 10.21
C SER A 103 1.87 -29.60 9.30
#